data_AF-A0A9X4KWM6-F1
#
_entry.id   AF-A0A9X4KWM6-F1
#
_cell.length_a   1.000
_cell.length_b   1.000
_cell.length_c   1.000
_cell.angle_alpha   90.00
_cell.angle_beta   90.00
_cell.angle_gamma   90.00
#
_symmetry.space_group_name_H-M   'P 1'
#
loop_
_entity.id
_entity.type
_entity.pdbx_description
1 polymer ?
#
loop_
_entity_poly.entity_id
_entity_poly.type
_entity_poly.pdbx_seq_one_letter_code
_entity_poly.pdbx_strand_id
1 'polypeptide(L)'
;MKPRPSVGRRAISRRRCTTCSPARGKFDYKLNHLKAKITPLVSPEGDIFCKVMLGAEATLESALSGEDISTPAALHRLEREMNEAIGSDLKSALEKSQAAGADILELGQRLEWRYPRLWARLKNKWMQVYGKEVRFKVKTDIRVTHMEGGA
;
A
#
# COMPACT_ATOMS: atom_id res chain seq x y z
N MET A 1 1.20 -20.66 45.19
CA MET A 1 1.69 -20.81 43.80
C MET A 1 0.46 -20.82 42.89
N LYS A 2 0.18 -19.72 42.17
CA LYS A 2 -0.99 -19.59 41.28
C LYS A 2 -0.57 -19.85 39.81
N PRO A 3 -1.38 -20.50 38.97
CA PRO A 3 -1.01 -20.76 37.59
C PRO A 3 -1.00 -19.49 36.75
N ARG A 4 -0.08 -19.39 35.78
CA ARG A 4 0.00 -18.30 34.80
C ARG A 4 -1.17 -18.41 33.81
N PRO A 5 -1.78 -17.29 33.40
CA PRO A 5 -2.81 -17.33 32.37
C PRO A 5 -2.18 -17.60 30.99
N SER A 6 -2.79 -18.52 30.26
CA SER A 6 -2.47 -18.85 28.87
C SER A 6 -2.78 -17.66 27.96
N VAL A 7 -1.77 -17.18 27.22
CA VAL A 7 -1.94 -16.15 26.20
C VAL A 7 -2.69 -16.75 25.02
N GLY A 8 -3.99 -16.47 24.95
CA GLY A 8 -4.82 -16.78 23.78
C GLY A 8 -4.30 -16.02 22.56
N ARG A 9 -4.11 -16.74 21.45
CA ARG A 9 -3.76 -16.16 20.14
C ARG A 9 -4.86 -15.18 19.76
N ARG A 10 -4.57 -13.87 19.77
CA ARG A 10 -5.49 -12.87 19.23
C ARG A 10 -5.61 -13.09 17.74
N ALA A 11 -6.83 -13.38 17.30
CA ALA A 11 -7.20 -13.33 15.90
C ALA A 11 -6.82 -11.96 15.33
N ILE A 12 -6.11 -11.97 14.20
CA ILE A 12 -5.78 -10.77 13.43
C ILE A 12 -7.11 -10.12 13.06
N SER A 13 -7.35 -8.90 13.55
CA SER A 13 -8.62 -8.21 13.36
C SER A 13 -8.90 -8.02 11.87
N ARG A 14 -10.05 -8.51 11.39
CA ARG A 14 -10.61 -8.18 10.08
C ARG A 14 -10.70 -6.66 9.97
N ARG A 15 -9.88 -6.04 9.12
CA ARG A 15 -10.08 -4.63 8.74
C ARG A 15 -10.98 -4.63 7.51
N ARG A 16 -12.23 -4.21 7.71
CA ARG A 16 -13.15 -3.85 6.64
C ARG A 16 -12.62 -2.54 6.03
N CYS A 17 -12.05 -2.61 4.83
CA CYS A 17 -11.60 -1.43 4.12
C CYS A 17 -12.66 -1.07 3.08
N THR A 18 -13.61 -0.22 3.46
CA THR A 18 -14.63 0.30 2.53
C THR A 18 -13.99 1.47 1.79
N THR A 19 -13.28 1.21 0.69
CA THR A 19 -12.78 2.30 -0.16
C THR A 19 -13.95 2.91 -0.93
N CYS A 20 -14.39 4.10 -0.53
CA CYS A 20 -15.33 4.91 -1.29
C CYS A 20 -14.61 5.49 -2.52
N SER A 21 -14.78 4.87 -3.69
CA SER A 21 -14.52 5.53 -4.97
C SER A 21 -15.86 6.03 -5.56
N PRO A 22 -15.98 7.28 -6.06
CA PRO A 22 -17.26 7.87 -6.46
C PRO A 22 -17.86 7.33 -7.76
N ALA A 23 -17.20 6.40 -8.45
CA ALA A 23 -17.59 6.00 -9.80
C ALA A 23 -17.67 4.48 -9.93
N ARG A 24 -18.90 3.96 -9.86
CA ARG A 24 -19.39 2.66 -10.36
C ARG A 24 -18.85 1.40 -9.68
N GLY A 25 -19.78 0.62 -9.11
CA GLY A 25 -19.55 -0.65 -8.44
C GLY A 25 -19.01 -0.49 -7.02
N LYS A 26 -19.85 -0.73 -6.00
CA LYS A 26 -19.36 -0.83 -4.61
C LYS A 26 -19.18 -2.31 -4.29
N PHE A 27 -17.93 -2.74 -4.20
CA PHE A 27 -17.59 -4.08 -3.76
C PHE A 27 -16.89 -3.99 -2.41
N ASP A 28 -17.36 -4.78 -1.46
CA ASP A 28 -16.56 -5.07 -0.27
C ASP A 28 -15.54 -6.15 -0.65
N TYR A 29 -14.26 -5.90 -0.38
CA TYR A 29 -13.20 -6.84 -0.67
C TYR A 29 -12.23 -6.98 0.49
N LYS A 30 -11.65 -8.16 0.60
CA LYS A 30 -10.60 -8.49 1.54
C LYS A 30 -9.30 -8.74 0.81
N LEU A 31 -8.24 -8.06 1.24
CA LEU A 31 -6.89 -8.31 0.73
C LEU A 31 -6.22 -9.43 1.53
N ASN A 32 -5.77 -10.45 0.81
CA ASN A 32 -5.00 -11.59 1.30
C ASN A 32 -3.60 -11.58 0.67
N HIS A 33 -2.67 -12.32 1.27
CA HIS A 33 -1.29 -12.48 0.76
C HIS A 33 -0.57 -11.16 0.43
N LEU A 34 -0.82 -10.11 1.22
CA LEU A 34 -0.25 -8.77 1.02
C LEU A 34 1.28 -8.81 1.10
N LYS A 35 1.94 -8.29 0.06
CA LYS A 35 3.39 -8.12 -0.02
C LYS A 35 3.71 -6.68 -0.39
N ALA A 36 4.49 -6.02 0.46
CA ALA A 36 4.98 -4.68 0.20
C ALA A 36 6.51 -4.69 0.01
N LYS A 37 7.01 -3.93 -0.96
CA LYS A 37 8.44 -3.70 -1.16
C LYS A 37 8.71 -2.22 -1.34
N ILE A 38 9.54 -1.67 -0.46
CA ILE A 38 9.98 -0.29 -0.45
C ILE A 38 11.46 -0.28 -0.81
N THR A 39 11.83 0.38 -1.90
CA THR A 39 13.21 0.41 -2.40
C THR A 39 13.63 1.84 -2.67
N PRO A 40 14.54 2.43 -1.87
CA PRO A 40 15.17 3.68 -2.23
C PRO A 40 16.20 3.47 -3.35
N LEU A 41 16.20 4.39 -4.31
CA LEU A 41 17.13 4.47 -5.42
C LEU A 41 17.65 5.89 -5.48
N VAL A 42 18.96 6.04 -5.61
CA VAL A 42 19.62 7.35 -5.76
C VAL A 42 20.20 7.40 -7.17
N SER A 43 19.89 8.45 -7.92
CA SER A 43 20.48 8.66 -9.26
C SER A 43 21.94 9.13 -9.16
N PRO A 44 22.74 9.05 -10.24
CA PRO A 44 24.09 9.62 -10.27
C PRO A 44 24.14 11.12 -9.91
N GLU A 45 23.08 11.86 -10.24
CA GLU A 45 22.93 13.30 -9.96
C GLU A 45 22.53 13.59 -8.50
N GLY A 46 22.16 12.55 -7.74
CA GLY A 46 21.78 12.65 -6.34
C GLY A 46 20.28 12.69 -6.07
N ASP A 47 19.44 12.57 -7.11
CA ASP A 47 17.98 12.54 -6.95
C ASP A 47 17.54 11.28 -6.20
N ILE A 48 16.63 11.43 -5.24
CA ILE A 48 16.13 10.34 -4.41
C ILE A 48 14.77 9.88 -4.91
N PHE A 49 14.73 8.64 -5.40
CA PHE A 49 13.51 7.96 -5.80
C PHE A 49 13.16 6.85 -4.81
N CYS A 50 11.88 6.74 -4.45
CA CYS A 50 11.39 5.63 -3.67
C CYS A 50 10.39 4.82 -4.50
N LYS A 51 10.75 3.58 -4.83
CA LYS A 51 9.82 2.64 -5.46
C LYS A 51 9.03 1.92 -4.37
N VAL A 52 7.72 2.10 -4.38
CA VAL A 52 6.78 1.41 -3.48
C VAL A 52 5.98 0.43 -4.34
N MET A 53 6.12 -0.86 -4.06
CA MET A 53 5.37 -1.91 -4.73
C MET A 53 4.45 -2.60 -3.74
N LEU A 54 3.17 -2.72 -4.07
CA LEU A 54 2.18 -3.46 -3.30
C LEU A 54 1.59 -4.56 -4.18
N GLY A 55 1.71 -5.81 -3.75
CA GLY A 55 1.03 -6.95 -4.36
C GLY A 55 0.05 -7.56 -3.37
N ALA A 56 -1.13 -7.95 -3.82
CA ALA A 56 -2.10 -8.67 -2.99
C ALA A 56 -3.05 -9.50 -3.84
N GLU A 57 -3.69 -10.46 -3.18
CA GLU A 57 -4.86 -11.14 -3.71
C GLU A 57 -6.11 -10.53 -3.08
N ALA A 58 -7.17 -10.40 -3.84
CA ALA A 58 -8.45 -9.86 -3.39
C ALA A 58 -9.51 -10.97 -3.42
N THR A 59 -10.24 -11.08 -2.31
CA THR A 59 -11.49 -11.85 -2.23
C THR A 59 -12.64 -10.86 -2.18
N LEU A 60 -13.61 -11.00 -3.09
CA LEU A 60 -14.82 -10.18 -3.08
C LEU A 60 -15.82 -10.78 -2.10
N GLU A 61 -16.30 -9.98 -1.13
CA GLU A 61 -17.23 -10.43 -0.07
C GLU A 61 -18.69 -10.09 -0.40
N SER A 62 -18.95 -8.96 -1.09
CA SER A 62 -20.29 -8.66 -1.60
C SER A 62 -20.22 -7.68 -2.76
N ALA A 63 -21.02 -7.96 -3.80
CA ALA A 63 -21.31 -7.02 -4.87
C ALA A 63 -22.56 -6.22 -4.49
N LEU A 64 -22.40 -4.94 -4.14
CA LEU A 64 -23.56 -4.06 -3.93
C LEU A 64 -24.17 -3.59 -5.26
N SER A 65 -23.51 -3.90 -6.37
CA SER A 65 -23.96 -3.66 -7.75
C SER A 65 -24.26 -4.99 -8.44
N GLY A 66 -25.38 -5.08 -9.15
CA GLY A 66 -25.76 -6.22 -10.00
C GLY A 66 -24.92 -6.36 -11.28
N GLU A 67 -23.64 -5.98 -11.22
CA GLU A 67 -22.71 -6.06 -12.34
C GLU A 67 -22.16 -7.48 -12.42
N ASP A 68 -22.33 -8.12 -13.57
CA ASP A 68 -21.85 -9.49 -13.80
C ASP A 68 -20.32 -9.48 -13.99
N ILE A 69 -19.62 -9.89 -12.94
CA ILE A 69 -18.17 -10.04 -12.89
C ILE A 69 -17.69 -11.45 -13.25
N SER A 70 -18.58 -12.32 -13.74
CA SER A 70 -18.24 -13.68 -14.17
C SER A 70 -17.44 -13.71 -15.48
N THR A 71 -17.46 -12.62 -16.26
CA THR A 71 -16.72 -12.53 -17.51
C THR A 71 -15.26 -12.10 -17.28
N PRO A 72 -14.29 -12.66 -18.03
CA PRO A 72 -12.88 -12.23 -17.93
C PRO A 72 -12.68 -10.73 -18.15
N ALA A 73 -13.47 -10.12 -19.05
CA ALA A 73 -13.40 -8.69 -19.33
C ALA A 73 -13.85 -7.83 -18.14
N ALA A 74 -14.93 -8.21 -17.47
CA ALA A 74 -15.42 -7.53 -16.27
C ALA A 74 -14.43 -7.69 -15.10
N LEU A 75 -13.87 -8.88 -14.92
CA LEU A 75 -12.85 -9.14 -13.89
C LEU A 75 -11.60 -8.27 -14.08
N HIS A 76 -11.04 -8.23 -15.30
CA HIS A 76 -9.88 -7.39 -15.60
C HIS A 76 -10.17 -5.90 -15.44
N ARG A 77 -11.40 -5.47 -15.74
CA ARG A 77 -11.82 -4.09 -15.48
C ARG A 77 -11.83 -3.80 -13.97
N LEU A 78 -12.41 -4.68 -13.16
CA LEU A 78 -12.43 -4.55 -11.71
C LEU A 78 -11.02 -4.51 -11.13
N GLU A 79 -10.14 -5.43 -11.52
CA GLU A 79 -8.75 -5.46 -11.07
C GLU A 79 -8.03 -4.14 -11.37
N ARG A 80 -8.19 -3.61 -12.59
CA ARG A 80 -7.62 -2.31 -12.96
C ARG A 80 -8.13 -1.19 -12.07
N GLU A 81 -9.45 -1.10 -11.86
CA GLU A 81 -10.07 -0.07 -11.03
C GLU A 81 -9.61 -0.17 -9.56
N MET A 82 -9.49 -1.38 -9.01
CA MET A 82 -8.94 -1.62 -7.68
C MET A 82 -7.48 -1.14 -7.57
N ASN A 83 -6.65 -1.48 -8.56
CA ASN A 83 -5.25 -1.06 -8.60
C ASN A 83 -5.12 0.46 -8.70
N GLU A 84 -5.93 1.11 -9.52
CA GLU A 84 -5.95 2.57 -9.65
C GLU A 84 -6.37 3.24 -8.34
N ALA A 85 -7.44 2.76 -7.70
CA ALA A 85 -7.92 3.29 -6.42
C ALA A 85 -6.88 3.14 -5.29
N ILE A 86 -6.38 1.92 -5.06
CA ILE A 86 -5.39 1.65 -4.02
C ILE A 86 -4.07 2.39 -4.31
N GLY A 87 -3.66 2.44 -5.58
CA GLY A 87 -2.47 3.19 -6.00
C GLY A 87 -2.59 4.68 -5.72
N SER A 88 -3.76 5.26 -6.00
CA SER A 88 -4.08 6.66 -5.71
C SER A 88 -4.08 6.94 -4.21
N ASP A 89 -4.70 6.08 -3.41
CA ASP A 89 -4.75 6.21 -1.95
C ASP A 89 -3.34 6.16 -1.33
N LEU A 90 -2.50 5.21 -1.76
CA LEU A 90 -1.10 5.14 -1.33
C LEU A 90 -0.33 6.41 -1.72
N LYS A 91 -0.51 6.91 -2.94
CA LYS A 91 0.14 8.14 -3.40
C LYS A 91 -0.30 9.33 -2.54
N SER A 92 -1.60 9.48 -2.29
CA SER A 92 -2.15 10.56 -1.46
C SER A 92 -1.62 10.49 -0.02
N ALA A 93 -1.52 9.29 0.56
CA ALA A 93 -0.95 9.11 1.89
C ALA A 93 0.53 9.54 1.97
N LEU A 94 1.31 9.24 0.93
CA LEU A 94 2.71 9.64 0.84
C LEU A 94 2.88 11.15 0.60
N GLU A 95 2.02 11.75 -0.22
CA GLU A 95 2.00 13.21 -0.41
C GLU A 95 1.66 13.94 0.90
N LYS A 96 0.68 13.42 1.67
CA LYS A 96 0.34 13.95 3.00
C LYS A 96 1.48 13.78 4.00
N SER A 97 2.20 12.65 3.96
CA SER A 97 3.34 12.45 4.85
C SER A 97 4.51 13.39 4.50
N GLN A 98 4.75 13.65 3.21
CA GLN A 98 5.70 14.67 2.75
C GLN A 98 5.31 16.08 3.22
N ALA A 99 4.05 16.47 3.06
CA ALA A 99 3.55 17.77 3.51
C ALA A 99 3.66 17.96 5.03
N ALA A 100 3.49 16.88 5.79
CA ALA A 100 3.66 16.87 7.25
C ALA A 100 5.13 16.74 7.71
N GLY A 101 6.09 16.54 6.79
CA GLY A 101 7.48 16.28 7.14
C GLY A 101 7.68 14.96 7.91
N ALA A 102 6.78 13.99 7.73
CA ALA A 102 6.77 12.73 8.46
C ALA A 102 7.28 11.59 7.57
N ASP A 103 8.48 11.08 7.85
CA ASP A 103 9.06 9.93 7.15
C ASP A 103 8.44 8.59 7.60
N ILE A 104 7.17 8.36 7.24
CA ILE A 104 6.37 7.20 7.66
C ILE A 104 6.86 5.85 7.11
N LEU A 105 7.70 5.88 6.07
CA LEU A 105 8.30 4.68 5.48
C LEU A 105 9.74 4.47 5.94
N GLU A 106 10.22 5.30 6.88
CA GLU A 106 11.58 5.29 7.42
C GLU A 106 12.64 5.21 6.29
N LEU A 107 12.49 6.05 5.27
CA LEU A 107 13.42 6.13 4.16
C LEU A 107 14.78 6.62 4.61
N GLY A 108 14.87 7.48 5.63
CA GLY A 108 16.14 7.93 6.20
C GLY A 108 17.00 6.76 6.70
N GLN A 109 16.40 5.83 7.46
CA GLN A 109 17.10 4.62 7.93
C GLN A 109 17.52 3.72 6.76
N ARG A 110 16.69 3.58 5.74
CA ARG A 110 17.02 2.79 4.54
C ARG A 110 18.16 3.42 3.73
N LEU A 111 18.20 4.75 3.65
CA LEU A 111 19.28 5.50 3.01
C LEU A 111 20.57 5.41 3.82
N GLU A 112 20.49 5.42 5.15
CA GLU A 112 21.65 5.21 6.03
C GLU A 112 22.34 3.88 5.72
N TRP A 113 21.56 2.79 5.66
CA TRP A 113 22.12 1.46 5.41
C TRP A 113 22.65 1.28 4.00
N ARG A 114 21.96 1.84 2.99
CA ARG A 114 22.30 1.58 1.59
C ARG A 114 23.22 2.63 0.96
N TYR A 115 23.19 3.86 1.45
CA TYR A 115 23.92 5.01 0.91
C TYR A 115 24.52 5.87 2.04
N PRO A 116 25.38 5.31 2.92
CA PRO A 116 25.83 5.98 4.15
C PRO A 116 26.55 7.32 3.90
N ARG A 117 27.30 7.44 2.80
CA ARG A 117 27.99 8.70 2.43
C ARG A 117 27.01 9.81 2.06
N LEU A 118 25.93 9.46 1.36
CA LEU A 118 24.86 10.41 1.04
C LEU A 118 24.12 10.79 2.32
N TRP A 119 23.75 9.78 3.12
CA TRP A 119 23.04 10.00 4.38
C TRP A 119 23.76 10.95 5.33
N ALA A 120 25.09 10.83 5.46
CA ALA A 120 25.90 11.74 6.27
C ALA A 120 25.71 13.23 5.90
N ARG A 121 25.43 13.53 4.63
CA ARG A 121 25.18 14.90 4.12
C ARG A 121 23.73 15.34 4.29
N LEU A 122 22.79 14.39 4.37
CA LEU A 122 21.36 14.67 4.40
C LEU A 122 20.76 14.64 5.81
N LYS A 123 21.30 13.84 6.73
CA LYS A 123 20.68 13.54 8.04
C LYS A 123 20.18 14.77 8.81
N ASN A 124 20.95 15.85 8.83
CA ASN A 124 20.62 17.08 9.57
C ASN A 124 19.47 17.89 8.92
N LYS A 125 19.22 17.69 7.62
CA LYS A 125 18.17 18.35 6.84
C LYS A 125 17.17 17.35 6.25
N TRP A 126 17.13 16.13 6.78
CA TRP A 126 16.44 15.02 6.13
C TRP A 126 14.96 15.31 5.95
N MET A 127 14.27 15.86 6.95
CA MET A 127 12.84 16.14 6.86
C MET A 127 12.51 17.19 5.78
N GLN A 128 13.40 18.15 5.54
CA GLN A 128 13.26 19.13 4.46
C GLN A 128 13.41 18.46 3.08
N VAL A 129 14.43 17.62 2.92
CA VAL A 129 14.72 16.88 1.69
C VAL A 129 13.59 15.88 1.41
N TYR A 130 13.15 15.14 2.42
CA TYR A 130 12.04 14.21 2.34
C TYR A 130 10.75 14.88 1.84
N GLY A 131 10.40 16.04 2.41
CA GLY A 131 9.16 16.74 2.08
C GLY A 131 9.14 17.38 0.69
N LYS A 132 10.31 17.64 0.07
CA LYS A 132 10.40 18.43 -1.17
C LYS A 132 11.06 17.72 -2.35
N GLU A 133 12.04 16.87 -2.09
CA GLU A 133 12.96 16.35 -3.10
C GLU A 133 12.74 14.87 -3.39
N VAL A 134 12.23 14.09 -2.41
CA VAL A 134 11.97 12.66 -2.60
C VAL A 134 10.81 12.45 -3.57
N ARG A 135 11.03 11.62 -4.59
CA ARG A 135 10.00 11.26 -5.57
C ARG A 135 9.51 9.83 -5.36
N PHE A 136 8.22 9.66 -5.17
CA PHE A 136 7.60 8.34 -5.03
C PHE A 136 7.14 7.77 -6.37
N LYS A 137 7.44 6.49 -6.60
CA LYS A 137 6.88 5.69 -7.70
C LYS A 137 6.12 4.52 -7.11
N VAL A 138 4.80 4.68 -7.02
CA VAL A 138 3.88 3.64 -6.53
C VAL A 138 3.52 2.70 -7.68
N LYS A 139 3.53 1.40 -7.41
CA LYS A 139 2.99 0.35 -8.28
C LYS A 139 2.17 -0.62 -7.44
N THR A 140 0.97 -0.94 -7.90
CA THR A 140 0.10 -1.94 -7.30
C THR A 140 -0.11 -3.09 -8.28
N ASP A 141 -0.19 -4.32 -7.75
CA ASP A 141 -0.59 -5.54 -8.48
C ASP A 141 -1.58 -6.31 -7.58
N ILE A 142 -2.84 -5.89 -7.64
CA ILE A 142 -3.95 -6.53 -6.94
C ILE A 142 -4.68 -7.43 -7.93
N ARG A 143 -4.86 -8.70 -7.56
CA ARG A 143 -5.55 -9.70 -8.39
C ARG A 143 -6.72 -10.30 -7.66
N VAL A 144 -7.84 -10.46 -8.32
CA VAL A 144 -9.02 -11.08 -7.71
C VAL A 144 -8.88 -12.60 -7.86
N THR A 145 -8.86 -13.33 -6.74
CA THR A 145 -8.65 -14.80 -6.75
C THR A 145 -9.88 -15.58 -6.31
N HIS A 146 -10.78 -14.97 -5.55
CA HIS A 146 -11.99 -15.62 -5.03
C HIS A 146 -13.17 -14.66 -4.94
N MET A 147 -14.37 -15.20 -5.06
CA MET A 147 -15.64 -14.53 -4.78
C MET A 147 -16.37 -15.32 -3.69
N GLU A 148 -16.67 -14.72 -2.54
CA GLU A 148 -17.55 -15.33 -1.54
C GLU A 148 -19.01 -14.96 -1.87
N GLY A 149 -19.76 -15.90 -2.45
CA GLY A 149 -21.20 -15.84 -2.74
C GLY A 149 -21.53 -15.99 -4.24
N GLY A 150 -22.38 -16.91 -4.72
CA GLY A 150 -23.33 -17.78 -4.03
C GLY A 150 -23.52 -19.15 -4.69
N ALA A 151 -23.99 -20.09 -3.87
CA ALA A 151 -24.71 -21.30 -4.26
C ALA A 151 -26.22 -21.00 -4.29
#